data_AF-A0A167T817-F1
#
_entry.id   AF-A0A167T817-F1
#
_cell.length_a   1.000
_cell.length_b   1.000
_cell.length_c   1.000
_cell.angle_alpha   90.00
_cell.angle_beta   90.00
_cell.angle_gamma   90.00
#
_symmetry.space_group_name_H-M   'P 1'
#
loop_
_entity.id
_entity.type
_entity.pdbx_description
1 polymer ?
#
loop_
_entity_poly.entity_id
_entity_poly.type
_entity_poly.pdbx_seq_one_letter_code
_entity_poly.pdbx_strand_id
1 'polypeptide(L)'
;LGWRMEHYLPSAADYIAYEAHRHAFLRSDRGRAAILQGGIVWRLAYDSVDEEIIRHGPYDIRTSTYNHFDGDLQGSWDDKLTDEELDLICGVYKVRTGQGIQGSDCSWWPKQSTWEGSGLNIGCWTPDCERWYQRRLELLRGGKETLKTAKQWREAV
;
A
#
# COMPACT_ATOMS: atom_id res chain seq x y z
N LEU A 1 1.95 -10.79 -0.45
CA LEU A 1 2.93 -11.62 0.30
C LEU A 1 2.61 -13.13 0.33
N GLY A 2 1.72 -13.60 -0.57
CA GLY A 2 1.40 -15.02 -0.76
C GLY A 2 0.32 -15.56 0.19
N TRP A 3 0.06 -16.86 0.06
CA TRP A 3 -0.91 -17.59 0.89
C TRP A 3 -0.30 -18.06 2.22
N ARG A 4 -1.09 -18.04 3.28
CA ARG A 4 -0.74 -18.54 4.62
C ARG A 4 -1.83 -19.47 5.16
N MET A 5 -1.45 -20.37 6.05
CA MET A 5 -2.37 -21.28 6.72
C MET A 5 -3.29 -20.52 7.68
N GLU A 6 -4.38 -21.17 8.07
CA GLU A 6 -5.29 -20.66 9.08
C GLU A 6 -4.53 -20.32 10.38
N HIS A 7 -4.97 -19.25 11.05
CA HIS A 7 -4.34 -18.74 12.29
C HIS A 7 -2.86 -18.36 12.16
N TYR A 8 -2.38 -18.01 10.97
CA TYR A 8 -1.02 -17.52 10.80
C TYR A 8 -0.75 -16.29 11.69
N LEU A 9 0.21 -16.46 12.59
CA LEU A 9 0.72 -15.40 13.46
C LEU A 9 2.04 -14.89 12.89
N PRO A 10 2.08 -13.67 12.34
CA PRO A 10 3.30 -13.10 11.80
C PRO A 10 4.27 -12.73 12.93
N SER A 11 5.55 -12.93 12.67
CA SER A 11 6.66 -12.56 13.56
C SER A 11 7.24 -11.20 13.20
N ALA A 12 8.14 -10.68 14.05
CA ALA A 12 8.93 -9.49 13.72
C ALA A 12 9.76 -9.69 12.43
N ALA A 13 10.25 -10.90 12.18
CA ALA A 13 10.98 -11.23 10.96
C ALA A 13 10.09 -11.13 9.71
N ASP A 14 8.80 -11.47 9.81
CA ASP A 14 7.85 -11.30 8.71
C ASP A 14 7.62 -9.82 8.37
N TYR A 15 7.58 -8.95 9.38
CA TYR A 15 7.48 -7.51 9.17
C TYR A 15 8.73 -6.95 8.49
N ILE A 16 9.93 -7.33 8.94
CA ILE A 16 11.21 -6.92 8.32
C ILE A 16 11.28 -7.40 6.86
N ALA A 17 10.90 -8.65 6.60
CA ALA A 17 10.86 -9.21 5.25
C ALA A 17 9.87 -8.47 4.35
N TYR A 18 8.70 -8.11 4.88
CA TYR A 18 7.74 -7.24 4.20
C TYR A 18 8.33 -5.87 3.87
N GLU A 19 8.96 -5.19 4.83
CA GLU A 19 9.54 -3.86 4.62
C GLU A 19 10.63 -3.90 3.55
N ALA A 20 11.51 -4.90 3.59
CA ALA A 20 12.55 -5.10 2.57
C ALA A 20 11.95 -5.33 1.17
N HIS A 21 10.92 -6.16 1.08
CA HIS A 21 10.26 -6.47 -0.19
C HIS A 21 9.50 -5.26 -0.75
N ARG A 22 8.77 -4.53 0.09
CA ARG A 22 8.12 -3.26 -0.27
C ARG A 22 9.15 -2.24 -0.75
N HIS A 23 10.25 -2.07 -0.01
CA HIS A 23 11.30 -1.12 -0.36
C HIS A 23 11.93 -1.44 -1.72
N ALA A 24 12.26 -2.71 -1.97
CA ALA A 24 12.78 -3.15 -3.27
C ALA A 24 11.79 -2.87 -4.41
N PHE A 25 10.49 -3.13 -4.19
CA PHE A 25 9.44 -2.84 -5.18
C PHE A 25 9.32 -1.34 -5.47
N LEU A 26 9.33 -0.50 -4.44
CA LEU A 26 9.18 0.96 -4.58
C LEU A 26 10.39 1.65 -5.23
N ARG A 27 11.56 1.00 -5.24
CA ARG A 27 12.74 1.48 -5.99
C ARG A 27 12.70 1.15 -7.49
N SER A 28 11.70 0.39 -7.94
CA SER A 28 11.43 0.21 -9.37
C SER A 28 10.68 1.42 -9.95
N ASP A 29 10.42 1.39 -11.26
CA ASP A 29 9.63 2.41 -11.96
C ASP A 29 8.20 2.58 -11.38
N ARG A 30 7.73 1.60 -10.59
CA ARG A 30 6.43 1.63 -9.91
C ARG A 30 6.40 2.57 -8.69
N GLY A 31 7.54 3.04 -8.21
CA GLY A 31 7.63 4.01 -7.12
C GLY A 31 6.87 5.30 -7.41
N ARG A 32 6.94 5.80 -8.64
CA ARG A 32 6.21 7.00 -9.08
C ARG A 32 4.70 6.81 -8.99
N ALA A 33 4.17 5.67 -9.47
CA ALA A 33 2.76 5.32 -9.35
C ALA A 33 2.28 5.31 -7.89
N ALA A 34 3.10 4.76 -6.99
CA ALA A 34 2.79 4.72 -5.57
C ALA A 34 2.75 6.11 -4.92
N ILE A 35 3.65 7.03 -5.33
CA ILE A 35 3.60 8.43 -4.90
C ILE A 35 2.33 9.12 -5.45
N LEU A 36 1.96 8.88 -6.70
CA LEU A 36 0.77 9.51 -7.32
C LEU A 36 -0.56 9.00 -6.76
N GLN A 37 -0.59 7.78 -6.19
CA GLN A 37 -1.80 7.18 -5.62
C GLN A 37 -2.40 7.97 -4.45
N GLY A 38 -1.59 8.77 -3.74
CA GLY A 38 -2.02 9.47 -2.53
C GLY A 38 -2.30 8.54 -1.34
N GLY A 39 -2.88 9.10 -0.28
CA GLY A 39 -3.32 8.35 0.90
C GLY A 39 -2.22 7.51 1.55
N ILE A 40 -2.61 6.32 2.02
CA ILE A 40 -1.69 5.41 2.71
C ILE A 40 -0.57 4.88 1.79
N VAL A 41 -0.87 4.65 0.52
CA VAL A 41 0.11 4.15 -0.46
C VAL A 41 1.21 5.18 -0.68
N TRP A 42 0.86 6.46 -0.86
CA TRP A 42 1.83 7.55 -0.93
C TRP A 42 2.71 7.59 0.30
N ARG A 43 2.13 7.50 1.50
CA ARG A 43 2.92 7.60 2.73
C ARG A 43 3.91 6.44 2.87
N LEU A 44 3.49 5.23 2.51
CA LEU A 44 4.34 4.04 2.53
C LEU A 44 5.44 4.09 1.46
N ALA A 45 5.19 4.81 0.37
CA ALA A 45 6.15 5.06 -0.70
C ALA A 45 7.15 6.17 -0.36
N TYR A 46 6.73 7.16 0.42
CA TYR A 46 7.41 8.44 0.60
C TYR A 46 8.90 8.32 0.95
N ASP A 47 9.26 7.42 1.87
CA ASP A 47 10.65 7.27 2.33
C ASP A 47 11.50 6.33 1.43
N SER A 48 10.89 5.65 0.46
CA SER A 48 11.57 4.63 -0.36
C SER A 48 11.79 5.05 -1.82
N VAL A 49 11.06 6.06 -2.30
CA VAL A 49 11.14 6.53 -3.69
C VAL A 49 12.09 7.72 -3.78
N ASP A 50 13.12 7.58 -4.61
CA ASP A 50 14.09 8.65 -4.84
C ASP A 50 13.45 9.81 -5.61
N GLU A 51 13.75 11.07 -5.24
CA GLU A 51 13.17 12.26 -5.89
C GLU A 51 13.41 12.31 -7.41
N GLU A 52 14.50 11.71 -7.87
CA GLU A 52 14.85 11.63 -9.28
C GLU A 52 13.79 10.86 -10.08
N ILE A 53 13.28 9.75 -9.54
CA ILE A 53 12.19 8.95 -10.14
C ILE A 53 10.91 9.78 -10.27
N ILE A 54 10.64 10.66 -9.30
CA ILE A 54 9.47 11.55 -9.30
C ILE A 54 9.59 12.62 -10.40
N ARG A 55 10.81 13.12 -10.65
CA ARG A 55 11.07 14.15 -11.67
C ARG A 55 11.05 13.61 -13.10
N HIS A 56 11.27 12.32 -13.29
CA HIS A 56 11.13 11.71 -14.61
C HIS A 56 9.66 11.67 -15.06
N GLY A 57 9.44 12.02 -16.34
CA GLY A 57 8.15 11.79 -16.99
C GLY A 57 7.83 10.29 -17.08
N PRO A 58 6.61 9.92 -17.51
CA PRO A 58 6.23 8.52 -17.68
C PRO A 58 7.26 7.76 -18.54
N TYR A 59 7.66 6.59 -18.07
CA TYR A 59 8.76 5.82 -18.64
C TYR A 59 8.25 4.89 -19.75
N ASP A 60 7.66 5.47 -20.80
CA ASP A 60 7.53 4.75 -22.06
C ASP A 60 7.34 5.72 -23.24
N ILE A 61 8.45 6.01 -23.94
CA ILE A 61 8.46 6.73 -25.22
C ILE A 61 7.90 5.87 -26.37
N ARG A 62 7.75 4.55 -26.19
CA ARG A 62 7.36 3.59 -27.25
C ARG A 62 5.90 3.14 -27.22
N THR A 63 5.18 3.22 -26.10
CA THR A 63 3.74 2.85 -26.04
C THR A 63 2.81 4.02 -25.71
N SER A 64 3.31 5.26 -25.68
CA SER A 64 2.62 6.47 -25.24
C SER A 64 1.19 6.62 -25.78
N THR A 65 0.18 6.41 -24.94
CA THR A 65 -1.10 7.11 -25.12
C THR A 65 -1.42 7.96 -23.89
N TYR A 66 -1.56 9.26 -24.14
CA TYR A 66 -2.05 10.32 -23.26
C TYR A 66 -3.55 10.55 -23.50
N ASN A 67 -4.24 11.20 -22.55
CA ASN A 67 -5.31 12.16 -22.88
C ASN A 67 -5.10 13.51 -22.17
N HIS A 68 -5.50 14.55 -22.91
CA HIS A 68 -5.33 15.98 -22.67
C HIS A 68 -6.23 16.53 -21.54
N PHE A 69 -5.98 17.77 -21.10
CA PHE A 69 -6.86 18.56 -20.22
C PHE A 69 -8.20 18.87 -20.94
N ASP A 70 -9.10 17.89 -21.07
CA ASP A 70 -10.48 18.12 -21.54
C ASP A 70 -11.50 17.14 -20.91
N GLY A 71 -11.38 16.91 -19.61
CA GLY A 71 -12.52 16.44 -18.82
C GLY A 71 -12.92 14.97 -18.95
N ASP A 72 -12.05 14.05 -19.39
CA ASP A 72 -12.24 12.62 -19.08
C ASP A 72 -10.96 11.77 -18.97
N LEU A 73 -11.08 10.69 -18.17
CA LEU A 73 -10.02 9.92 -17.48
C LEU A 73 -9.19 8.98 -18.37
N GLN A 74 -7.91 9.31 -18.64
CA GLN A 74 -6.92 8.27 -18.93
C GLN A 74 -5.48 8.68 -18.53
N GLY A 75 -4.91 7.98 -17.55
CA GLY A 75 -3.51 8.10 -17.12
C GLY A 75 -2.60 7.05 -17.78
N SER A 76 -1.28 7.20 -17.66
CA SER A 76 -0.32 6.21 -18.17
C SER A 76 -0.47 4.86 -17.44
N TRP A 77 -0.20 3.74 -18.11
CA TRP A 77 -0.06 2.43 -17.45
C TRP A 77 0.98 2.46 -16.31
N ASP A 78 1.98 3.34 -16.46
CA ASP A 78 3.00 3.57 -15.45
C ASP A 78 2.49 4.33 -14.23
N ASP A 79 1.38 5.07 -14.34
CA ASP A 79 0.85 5.91 -13.26
C ASP A 79 -0.16 5.18 -12.37
N LYS A 80 -0.63 3.99 -12.80
CA LYS A 80 -1.63 3.22 -12.07
C LYS A 80 -1.07 1.91 -11.52
N LEU A 81 -1.17 1.73 -10.21
CA LEU A 81 -0.88 0.46 -9.55
C LEU A 81 -2.02 -0.55 -9.77
N THR A 82 -1.66 -1.80 -9.98
CA THR A 82 -2.58 -2.94 -9.96
C THR A 82 -3.00 -3.28 -8.52
N ASP A 83 -4.10 -4.01 -8.35
CA ASP A 83 -4.56 -4.46 -7.03
C ASP A 83 -3.50 -5.31 -6.31
N GLU A 84 -2.73 -6.11 -7.04
CA GLU A 84 -1.66 -6.95 -6.48
C GLU A 84 -0.49 -6.11 -5.96
N GLU A 85 -0.17 -5.01 -6.63
CA GLU A 85 0.87 -4.07 -6.20
C GLU A 85 0.42 -3.21 -5.02
N LEU A 86 -0.84 -2.77 -5.02
CA LEU A 86 -1.45 -2.11 -3.85
C LEU A 86 -1.42 -3.04 -2.64
N ASP A 87 -1.80 -4.30 -2.83
CA ASP A 87 -1.74 -5.34 -1.81
C ASP A 87 -0.31 -5.59 -1.33
N LEU A 88 0.67 -5.55 -2.23
CA LEU A 88 2.08 -5.66 -1.89
C LEU A 88 2.54 -4.51 -1.00
N ILE A 89 2.27 -3.28 -1.40
CA ILE A 89 2.66 -2.06 -0.67
C ILE A 89 2.03 -2.06 0.73
N CYS A 90 0.74 -2.40 0.83
CA CYS A 90 0.01 -2.45 2.09
C CYS A 90 0.37 -3.68 2.95
N GLY A 91 1.16 -4.62 2.42
CA GLY A 91 1.63 -5.79 3.14
C GLY A 91 0.55 -6.85 3.37
N VAL A 92 -0.24 -7.16 2.34
CA VAL A 92 -1.36 -8.11 2.39
C VAL A 92 -0.88 -9.56 2.29
N TYR A 93 -1.42 -10.39 3.18
CA TYR A 93 -1.34 -11.84 3.20
C TYR A 93 -2.74 -12.42 2.97
N LYS A 94 -2.81 -13.49 2.18
CA LYS A 94 -4.04 -14.27 1.98
C LYS A 94 -4.06 -15.43 2.97
N VAL A 95 -4.85 -15.34 4.03
CA VAL A 95 -4.93 -16.35 5.10
C VAL A 95 -6.11 -17.29 4.83
N ARG A 96 -5.88 -18.59 4.75
CA ARG A 96 -6.96 -19.58 4.54
C ARG A 96 -7.95 -19.57 5.71
N THR A 97 -9.25 -19.65 5.42
CA THR A 97 -10.34 -19.62 6.42
C THR A 97 -10.85 -21.00 6.82
N GLY A 98 -10.13 -22.08 6.47
CA GLY A 98 -10.56 -23.47 6.72
C GLY A 98 -11.72 -23.96 5.84
N GLN A 99 -12.42 -23.06 5.13
CA GLN A 99 -13.52 -23.39 4.21
C GLN A 99 -13.05 -23.38 2.75
N GLY A 100 -12.45 -24.49 2.32
CA GLY A 100 -12.07 -24.70 0.92
C GLY A 100 -10.97 -23.73 0.42
N ILE A 101 -11.17 -23.13 -0.76
CA ILE A 101 -10.22 -22.20 -1.41
C ILE A 101 -10.36 -20.77 -0.84
N GLN A 102 -11.31 -20.53 0.07
CA GLN A 102 -11.58 -19.19 0.58
C GLN A 102 -10.44 -18.68 1.47
N GLY A 103 -10.01 -17.45 1.19
CA GLY A 103 -8.99 -16.73 1.96
C GLY A 103 -9.53 -15.41 2.47
N SER A 104 -9.00 -14.96 3.60
CA SER A 104 -9.20 -13.63 4.15
C SER A 104 -7.93 -12.81 3.98
N ASP A 105 -8.09 -11.55 3.61
CA ASP A 105 -6.98 -10.61 3.53
C ASP A 105 -6.67 -10.06 4.92
N CYS A 106 -5.41 -10.24 5.33
CA CYS A 106 -4.84 -9.64 6.53
C CYS A 106 -3.63 -8.80 6.11
N SER A 107 -3.47 -7.60 6.65
CA SER A 107 -2.43 -6.67 6.18
C SER A 107 -1.74 -5.88 7.28
N TRP A 108 -0.50 -5.45 7.01
CA TRP A 108 0.29 -4.62 7.93
C TRP A 108 -0.22 -3.18 7.96
N TRP A 109 -0.69 -2.68 6.82
CA TRP A 109 -1.30 -1.37 6.62
C TRP A 109 -2.68 -1.52 5.99
N PRO A 110 -3.62 -0.57 6.20
CA PRO A 110 -4.94 -0.68 5.60
C PRO A 110 -4.78 -0.72 4.08
N LYS A 111 -5.60 -1.54 3.40
CA LYS A 111 -5.67 -1.51 1.94
C LYS A 111 -6.07 -0.11 1.49
N GLN A 112 -5.62 0.33 0.32
CA GLN A 112 -5.96 1.63 -0.24
C GLN A 112 -7.48 1.87 -0.25
N SER A 113 -8.28 0.90 -0.65
CA SER A 113 -9.75 0.99 -0.62
C SER A 113 -10.35 1.14 0.78
N THR A 114 -9.68 0.60 1.80
CA THR A 114 -10.10 0.78 3.21
C THR A 114 -9.70 2.16 3.73
N TRP A 115 -8.55 2.67 3.33
CA TRP A 115 -8.13 4.04 3.62
C TRP A 115 -9.06 5.05 2.97
N GLU A 116 -9.41 4.86 1.69
CA GLU A 116 -10.26 5.78 0.93
C GLU A 116 -11.65 5.96 1.53
N GLY A 117 -12.20 4.89 2.12
CA GLY A 117 -13.49 4.94 2.83
C GLY A 117 -13.41 5.35 4.30
N SER A 118 -12.22 5.69 4.81
CA SER A 118 -12.01 6.04 6.22
C SER A 118 -12.22 7.52 6.53
N GLY A 119 -12.36 7.86 7.80
CA GLY A 119 -12.47 9.26 8.25
C GLY A 119 -11.17 10.04 8.09
N LEU A 120 -10.03 9.35 7.94
CA LEU A 120 -8.73 9.98 7.69
C LEU A 120 -8.55 10.45 6.25
N ASN A 121 -9.33 9.91 5.29
CA ASN A 121 -9.25 10.33 3.90
C ASN A 121 -10.10 11.58 3.62
N ILE A 122 -9.53 12.76 3.88
CA ILE A 122 -10.17 14.05 3.58
C ILE A 122 -9.62 14.74 2.30
N GLY A 123 -8.94 13.99 1.44
CA GLY A 123 -8.36 14.48 0.19
C GLY A 123 -6.91 14.97 0.28
N CYS A 124 -6.32 15.04 1.48
CA CYS A 124 -4.89 15.31 1.67
C CYS A 124 -4.34 14.57 2.89
N TRP A 125 -3.02 14.40 2.97
CA TRP A 125 -2.36 13.81 4.13
C TRP A 125 -2.23 14.86 5.24
N THR A 126 -3.09 14.78 6.25
CA THR A 126 -3.13 15.74 7.37
C THR A 126 -2.14 15.37 8.48
N PRO A 127 -1.86 16.29 9.42
CA PRO A 127 -1.14 15.96 10.64
C PRO A 127 -1.78 14.82 11.45
N ASP A 128 -3.10 14.61 11.36
CA ASP A 128 -3.78 13.47 11.98
C ASP A 128 -3.44 12.14 11.30
N CYS A 129 -3.37 12.14 9.96
CA CYS A 129 -2.91 10.98 9.19
C CYS A 129 -1.48 10.60 9.61
N GLU A 130 -0.58 11.58 9.71
CA GLU A 130 0.81 11.33 10.10
C GLU A 130 0.91 10.83 11.55
N ARG A 131 0.19 11.44 12.49
CA ARG A 131 0.14 10.97 13.88
C ARG A 131 -0.35 9.53 14.00
N TRP A 132 -1.40 9.20 13.26
CA TRP A 132 -1.92 7.83 13.19
C TRP A 132 -0.87 6.86 12.62
N TYR A 133 -0.22 7.24 11.51
CA TYR A 133 0.78 6.41 10.83
C TYR A 133 1.98 6.13 11.74
N GLN A 134 2.56 7.18 12.34
CA GLN A 134 3.72 7.06 13.23
C GLN A 134 3.39 6.21 14.45
N ARG A 135 2.23 6.43 15.08
CA ARG A 135 1.78 5.62 16.22
C ARG A 135 1.69 4.13 15.84
N ARG A 136 1.15 3.81 14.66
CA ARG A 136 1.09 2.43 14.19
C ARG A 136 2.48 1.86 13.91
N LEU A 137 3.34 2.63 13.24
CA LEU A 137 4.72 2.22 12.94
C LEU A 137 5.49 1.87 14.21
N GLU A 138 5.37 2.68 15.25
CA GLU A 138 5.97 2.44 16.57
C GLU A 138 5.45 1.14 17.20
N LEU A 139 4.15 0.89 17.14
CA LEU A 139 3.55 -0.33 17.69
C LEU A 139 3.98 -1.58 16.92
N LEU A 140 4.10 -1.50 15.58
CA LEU A 140 4.58 -2.59 14.74
C LEU A 140 6.06 -2.92 15.04
N ARG A 141 6.92 -1.89 15.09
CA ARG A 141 8.34 -2.06 15.45
C ARG A 141 8.55 -2.53 16.89
N GLY A 142 7.66 -2.13 17.79
CA GLY A 142 7.63 -2.59 19.18
C GLY A 142 7.02 -3.98 19.39
N GLY A 143 6.54 -4.65 18.33
CA GLY A 143 5.89 -5.96 18.41
C GLY A 143 4.57 -5.97 19.19
N LYS A 144 3.94 -4.80 19.36
CA LYS A 144 2.68 -4.62 20.10
C LYS A 144 1.43 -4.68 19.22
N GLU A 145 1.63 -4.68 17.90
CA GLU A 145 0.57 -4.72 16.89
C GLU A 145 0.91 -5.77 15.82
N THR A 146 -0.12 -6.27 15.16
CA THR A 146 0.00 -7.34 14.16
C THR A 146 -0.85 -7.06 12.92
N LEU A 147 -0.91 -8.03 12.01
CA LEU A 147 -1.78 -7.99 10.83
C LEU A 147 -3.23 -7.76 11.28
N LYS A 148 -3.94 -6.90 10.56
CA LYS A 148 -5.36 -6.65 10.77
C LYS A 148 -6.17 -7.10 9.56
N THR A 149 -7.36 -7.62 9.82
CA THR A 149 -8.39 -7.90 8.83
C THR A 149 -9.07 -6.62 8.36
N ALA A 150 -9.76 -6.66 7.22
CA ALA A 150 -10.55 -5.52 6.74
C ALA A 150 -11.55 -4.99 7.79
N LYS A 151 -12.13 -5.86 8.62
CA LYS A 151 -13.04 -5.43 9.71
C LYS A 151 -12.31 -4.60 10.76
N GLN A 152 -11.17 -5.09 11.24
CA GLN A 152 -10.36 -4.40 12.24
C GLN A 152 -9.80 -3.07 11.72
N TRP A 153 -9.56 -2.97 10.41
CA TRP A 153 -9.14 -1.71 9.81
C TRP A 153 -10.20 -0.63 9.87
N ARG A 154 -11.46 -0.94 9.58
CA ARG A 154 -12.56 0.05 9.65
C ARG A 154 -12.75 0.67 11.03
N GLU A 155 -12.30 -0.01 12.08
CA GLU A 155 -12.32 0.50 13.47
C GLU A 155 -11.05 1.30 13.80
N ALA A 156 -9.98 1.10 13.04
CA ALA A 156 -8.65 1.66 13.30
C ALA A 156 -8.32 2.90 12.46
N VAL A 157 -9.04 3.16 11.35
CA VAL A 157 -8.88 4.33 10.46
C VAL A 157 -10.16 5.14 10.33
#